data_AF-A0A3B8WKG5-F1
#
_entry.id   AF-A0A3B8WKG5-F1
#
_cell.length_a   1.000
_cell.length_b   1.000
_cell.length_c   1.000
_cell.angle_alpha   90.00
_cell.angle_beta   90.00
_cell.angle_gamma   90.00
#
_symmetry.space_group_name_H-M   'P 1'
#
loop_
_entity.id
_entity.type
_entity.pdbx_description
1 polymer ?
#
loop_
_entity_poly.entity_id
_entity_poly.type
_entity_poly.pdbx_seq_one_letter_code
_entity_poly.pdbx_strand_id
1 'polypeptide(L)'
;RWEDQFNLGLDPDTARAYHDETLPKESAKVAHFCSMCGPKFCSMKISQEVRDYAAEHGIDEVSAIDAGMQAKSREFVESGSKIYDKI
;
A
#
# COMPACT_ATOMS: atom_id res chain seq x y z
N ARG A 1 -3.42 2.09 11.76
CA ARG A 1 -3.09 2.24 13.20
C ARG A 1 -3.14 0.83 13.80
N TRP A 2 -1.99 0.18 13.98
CA TRP A 2 -1.96 -1.23 14.36
C TRP A 2 -2.28 -1.46 15.84
N GLU A 3 -1.73 -0.64 16.73
CA GLU A 3 -1.99 -0.73 18.18
C GLU A 3 -3.48 -0.73 18.53
N ASP A 4 -4.21 0.21 17.96
CA ASP A 4 -5.66 0.29 18.15
C ASP A 4 -6.36 -0.96 17.63
N GLN A 5 -5.94 -1.50 16.49
CA GLN A 5 -6.53 -2.71 15.91
C GLN A 5 -6.29 -3.94 16.77
N PHE A 6 -5.11 -4.09 17.37
CA PHE A 6 -4.85 -5.18 18.31
C PHE A 6 -5.72 -5.05 19.56
N ASN A 7 -5.79 -3.85 20.14
CA ASN A 7 -6.55 -3.60 21.38
C ASN A 7 -8.07 -3.74 21.21
N LEU A 8 -8.58 -3.62 19.98
CA LEU A 8 -9.98 -3.89 19.64
C LEU A 8 -10.26 -5.39 19.38
N GLY A 9 -9.22 -6.20 19.24
CA GLY A 9 -9.35 -7.65 19.09
C GLY A 9 -9.85 -8.31 20.37
N LEU A 10 -10.50 -9.48 20.22
CA LEU A 10 -10.95 -10.26 21.38
C LEU A 10 -9.77 -10.74 22.24
N ASP A 11 -8.63 -11.01 21.60
CA ASP A 11 -7.35 -11.38 22.21
C ASP A 11 -6.24 -10.50 21.62
N PRO A 12 -5.97 -9.33 22.22
CA PRO A 12 -4.97 -8.38 21.74
C PRO A 12 -3.54 -8.94 21.74
N ASP A 13 -3.20 -9.80 22.70
CA ASP A 13 -1.86 -10.36 22.85
C ASP A 13 -1.54 -11.33 21.70
N THR A 14 -2.48 -12.20 21.35
CA THR A 14 -2.34 -13.11 20.20
C THR A 14 -2.29 -12.32 18.88
N ALA A 15 -3.14 -11.30 18.70
CA ALA A 15 -3.14 -10.50 17.48
C ALA A 15 -1.80 -9.79 17.24
N ARG A 16 -1.22 -9.25 18.31
CA ARG A 16 0.11 -8.61 18.30
C ARG A 16 1.23 -9.61 18.02
N ALA A 17 1.19 -10.77 18.68
CA ALA A 17 2.20 -11.82 18.50
C ALA A 17 2.28 -12.26 17.03
N TYR A 18 1.14 -12.54 16.39
CA TYR A 18 1.10 -12.99 14.99
C TYR A 18 1.62 -11.93 14.01
N HIS A 19 1.35 -10.65 14.26
CA HIS A 19 1.94 -9.57 13.47
C HIS A 19 3.48 -9.54 13.65
N ASP A 20 3.95 -9.67 14.88
CA ASP A 20 5.36 -9.48 15.25
C ASP A 20 6.27 -10.67 14.92
N GLU A 21 5.71 -11.86 14.70
CA GLU A 21 6.44 -13.03 14.20
C GLU A 21 7.26 -12.70 12.94
N THR A 22 6.76 -11.80 12.09
CA THR A 22 7.41 -11.43 10.82
C THR A 22 7.82 -9.95 10.76
N LEU A 23 7.22 -9.08 11.57
CA LEU A 23 7.49 -7.65 11.60
C LEU A 23 7.68 -7.11 13.05
N PRO A 24 8.73 -7.55 13.77
CA PRO A 24 8.87 -7.28 15.22
C PRO A 24 9.26 -5.84 15.57
N LYS A 25 9.66 -5.01 14.58
CA LYS A 25 10.10 -3.64 14.84
C LYS A 25 8.91 -2.76 15.20
N GLU A 26 9.04 -1.90 16.19
CA GLU A 26 8.00 -0.91 16.56
C GLU A 26 7.57 -0.03 15.38
N SER A 27 8.49 0.28 14.47
CA SER A 27 8.18 1.02 13.23
C SER A 27 7.15 0.30 12.34
N ALA A 28 6.98 -1.01 12.47
CA ALA A 28 5.96 -1.76 11.74
C ALA A 28 4.54 -1.48 12.26
N LYS A 29 4.38 -1.08 13.53
CA LYS A 29 3.07 -0.73 14.11
C LYS A 29 2.49 0.60 13.58
N VAL A 30 3.32 1.37 12.90
CA VAL A 30 2.93 2.58 12.18
C VAL A 30 2.97 2.38 10.65
N ALA A 31 3.40 1.22 10.17
CA ALA A 31 3.50 0.96 8.74
C ALA A 31 2.12 0.74 8.10
N HIS A 32 1.97 1.23 6.87
CA HIS A 32 0.78 1.03 6.03
C HIS A 32 0.83 -0.31 5.26
N PHE A 33 1.33 -1.37 5.88
CA PHE A 33 1.31 -2.72 5.32
C PHE A 33 1.52 -3.76 6.43
N CYS A 34 1.14 -5.01 6.14
CA CYS A 34 1.55 -6.19 6.92
C CYS A 34 2.47 -7.08 6.07
N SER A 35 2.99 -8.15 6.68
CA SER A 35 3.89 -9.10 6.02
C SER A 35 3.25 -9.88 4.86
N MET A 36 1.92 -9.94 4.78
CA MET A 36 1.23 -10.67 3.71
C MET A 36 1.43 -10.04 2.34
N CYS A 37 1.30 -8.71 2.23
CA CYS A 37 1.37 -8.00 0.94
C CYS A 37 2.63 -7.16 0.79
N GLY A 38 3.29 -6.82 1.90
CA GLY A 38 4.47 -5.95 1.89
C GLY A 38 4.18 -4.51 1.44
N PRO A 39 5.23 -3.67 1.36
CA PRO A 39 5.10 -2.21 1.21
C PRO A 39 4.59 -1.74 -0.16
N LYS A 40 4.72 -2.57 -1.19
CA LYS A 40 4.37 -2.23 -2.59
C LYS A 40 2.99 -2.71 -3.02
N PHE A 41 2.44 -3.73 -2.37
CA PHE A 41 1.21 -4.40 -2.83
C PHE A 41 0.09 -4.43 -1.78
N CYS A 42 0.23 -3.68 -0.68
CA CYS A 42 -0.85 -3.56 0.29
C CYS A 42 -2.05 -2.84 -0.33
N SER A 43 -3.16 -3.55 -0.50
CA SER A 43 -4.39 -3.03 -1.11
C SER A 43 -4.91 -1.78 -0.40
N MET A 44 -4.96 -1.79 0.94
CA MET A 44 -5.44 -0.65 1.73
C MET A 44 -4.60 0.61 1.48
N LYS A 45 -3.27 0.46 1.37
CA LYS A 45 -2.37 1.57 1.08
C LYS A 45 -2.59 2.11 -0.33
N ILE A 46 -2.66 1.23 -1.33
CA ILE A 46 -2.89 1.61 -2.73
C ILE A 46 -4.24 2.32 -2.88
N SER A 47 -5.30 1.82 -2.23
CA SER A 47 -6.61 2.50 -2.25
C SER A 47 -6.55 3.88 -1.61
N GLN A 48 -5.77 4.07 -0.54
CA GLN A 48 -5.57 5.39 0.04
C GLN A 48 -4.81 6.32 -0.92
N GLU A 49 -3.74 5.84 -1.56
CA GLU A 49 -2.97 6.62 -2.54
C GLU A 49 -3.85 7.06 -3.74
N VAL A 50 -4.75 6.20 -4.22
CA VAL A 50 -5.71 6.55 -5.29
C VAL A 50 -6.67 7.66 -4.83
N ARG A 51 -7.19 7.56 -3.60
CA ARG A 51 -8.08 8.59 -3.03
C ARG A 51 -7.37 9.93 -2.84
N ASP A 52 -6.15 9.90 -2.34
CA ASP A 52 -5.34 11.09 -2.12
C ASP A 52 -5.03 11.78 -3.45
N TYR A 53 -4.64 10.99 -4.47
CA TYR A 53 -4.43 11.50 -5.83
C TYR A 53 -5.71 12.13 -6.41
N ALA A 54 -6.85 11.45 -6.28
CA ALA A 54 -8.14 11.96 -6.75
C ALA A 54 -8.51 13.30 -6.07
N ALA A 55 -8.33 13.39 -4.74
CA ALA A 55 -8.59 14.59 -3.96
C ALA A 55 -7.66 15.76 -4.34
N GLU A 56 -6.37 15.50 -4.55
CA GLU A 56 -5.38 16.50 -4.96
C GLU A 56 -5.70 17.07 -6.35
N HIS A 57 -6.23 16.25 -7.26
CA HIS A 57 -6.54 16.62 -8.64
C HIS A 57 -8.00 17.06 -8.85
N GLY A 58 -8.84 17.00 -7.81
CA GLY A 58 -10.25 17.38 -7.89
C GLY A 58 -11.08 16.49 -8.82
N ILE A 59 -10.72 15.22 -8.96
CA ILE A 59 -11.39 14.22 -9.81
C ILE A 59 -11.96 13.08 -8.96
N ASP A 60 -12.83 12.26 -9.54
CA ASP A 60 -13.33 11.05 -8.89
C ASP A 60 -12.32 9.90 -8.94
N GLU A 61 -12.51 8.88 -8.08
CA GLU A 61 -11.60 7.73 -7.96
C GLU A 61 -11.44 6.94 -9.28
N VAL A 62 -12.50 6.82 -10.09
CA VAL A 62 -12.43 6.05 -11.35
C VAL A 62 -11.59 6.82 -12.36
N SER A 63 -11.84 8.12 -12.50
CA SER A 63 -11.03 9.00 -13.35
C SER A 63 -9.57 9.05 -12.91
N ALA A 64 -9.30 9.00 -11.61
CA ALA A 64 -7.95 8.92 -11.04
C ALA A 64 -7.20 7.65 -11.45
N ILE A 65 -7.87 6.49 -11.43
CA ILE A 65 -7.31 5.21 -11.86
C ILE A 65 -6.91 5.30 -13.34
N ASP A 66 -7.82 5.77 -14.20
CA ASP A 66 -7.57 5.85 -15.64
C ASP A 66 -6.39 6.80 -15.95
N ALA A 67 -6.35 7.98 -15.31
CA ALA A 67 -5.26 8.93 -15.47
C ALA A 67 -3.90 8.35 -15.01
N GLY A 68 -3.88 7.68 -13.84
CA GLY A 68 -2.69 7.03 -13.30
C GLY A 68 -2.17 5.90 -14.19
N MET A 69 -3.07 5.06 -14.71
CA MET A 69 -2.71 3.98 -15.64
C MET A 69 -2.16 4.50 -16.96
N GLN A 70 -2.74 5.57 -17.51
CA GLN A 70 -2.20 6.22 -18.71
C GLN A 70 -0.80 6.80 -18.46
N ALA A 71 -0.57 7.42 -17.31
CA ALA A 71 0.74 7.95 -16.94
C ALA A 71 1.79 6.83 -16.83
N LYS A 72 1.46 5.71 -16.15
CA LYS A 72 2.35 4.54 -16.04
C LYS A 72 2.60 3.86 -17.37
N SER A 73 1.61 3.81 -18.25
CA SER A 73 1.78 3.30 -19.61
C SER A 73 2.77 4.14 -20.41
N ARG A 74 2.69 5.48 -20.32
CA ARG A 74 3.68 6.37 -20.95
C ARG A 74 5.08 6.16 -20.38
N GLU A 75 5.22 6.09 -19.06
CA GLU A 75 6.49 5.82 -18.37
C GLU A 75 7.13 4.51 -18.85
N PHE A 76 6.34 3.44 -19.01
CA PHE A 76 6.83 2.15 -19.51
C PHE A 76 7.31 2.23 -20.97
N VAL A 77 6.60 2.97 -21.82
CA VAL A 77 7.01 3.17 -23.21
C VAL A 77 8.30 4.00 -23.28
N GLU A 78 8.39 5.07 -22.48
CA GLU A 78 9.57 5.93 -22.38
C GLU A 78 10.80 5.20 -21.81
N SER A 79 10.61 4.23 -20.91
CA SER A 79 11.68 3.37 -20.38
C SER A 79 12.12 2.27 -21.38
N GLY A 80 11.56 2.27 -22.60
CA GLY A 80 11.95 1.37 -23.68
C GLY A 80 11.14 0.09 -23.76
N SER A 81 9.97 0.05 -23.12
CA SER A 81 9.02 -1.08 -23.16
C SER A 81 9.62 -2.43 -22.75
N LYS A 82 10.55 -2.41 -21.79
CA LYS A 82 11.22 -3.62 -21.29
C LYS A 82 10.59 -4.07 -19.98
N ILE A 83 10.26 -5.36 -19.92
CA ILE A 83 9.76 -5.98 -18.68
C ILE A 83 10.92 -6.25 -17.71
N TYR A 84 12.12 -6.49 -18.23
CA TYR A 84 13.31 -6.81 -17.45
C TYR A 84 14.39 -5.75 -17.68
N ASP A 85 14.77 -5.06 -16.61
CA ASP A 85 15.95 -4.20 -16.59
C ASP A 85 17.20 -5.03 -16.25
N LYS A 86 18.33 -4.66 -16.85
CA LYS A 86 19.62 -5.25 -16.46
C LYS A 86 20.00 -4.68 -15.09
N ILE A 87 20.16 -5.58 -14.11
CA ILE A 87 20.66 -5.27 -12.77
C ILE A 87 22.10 -4.76 -12.85
#